data_AF-A0A967ACY6-F1
#
_entry.id   AF-A0A967ACY6-F1
#
_cell.length_a   1.000
_cell.length_b   1.000
_cell.length_c   1.000
_cell.angle_alpha   90.00
_cell.angle_beta   90.00
_cell.angle_gamma   90.00
#
_symmetry.space_group_name_H-M   'P 1'
#
loop_
_entity.id
_entity.type
_entity.pdbx_description
1 polymer ?
#
loop_
_entity_poly.entity_id
_entity_poly.type
_entity_poly.pdbx_seq_one_letter_code
_entity_poly.pdbx_strand_id
1 'polypeptide(L)' 'MEFGHGQFVVNGKKVLAHRYSYERHYGPIPKELEIDHICRNPMCVAPGHLEAVTHAVNVQRGNAAEATRARFAKRSM' A
#
# COMPACT_ATOMS: atom_id res chain seq x y z
N MET A 1 12.40 -9.83 -4.42
CA MET A 1 12.27 -9.46 -3.00
C MET A 1 10.79 -9.48 -2.68
N GLU A 2 10.38 -10.48 -1.89
CA GLU A 2 8.98 -10.78 -1.59
C GLU A 2 8.35 -9.64 -0.78
N PHE A 3 7.38 -8.95 -1.39
CA PHE A 3 6.79 -7.74 -0.82
C PHE A 3 5.96 -8.08 0.43
N GLY A 4 6.28 -7.40 1.53
CA GLY A 4 5.68 -7.56 2.86
C GLY A 4 4.21 -7.17 2.91
N HIS A 5 3.36 -7.98 2.28
CA HIS A 5 1.91 -7.87 2.35
C HIS A 5 1.41 -9.05 3.18
N GLY A 6 0.94 -8.76 4.40
CA GLY A 6 0.22 -9.78 5.18
C GLY A 6 -0.96 -10.30 4.37
N GLN A 7 -1.09 -11.62 4.25
CA GLN A 7 -2.22 -12.28 3.59
C GLN A 7 -2.83 -13.31 4.53
N PHE A 8 -4.14 -13.48 4.47
CA PHE A 8 -4.84 -14.55 5.19
C PHE A 8 -6.06 -15.01 4.39
N VAL A 9 -6.73 -16.06 4.89
CA VAL A 9 -7.90 -16.65 4.22
C VAL A 9 -9.17 -16.24 4.95
N VAL A 10 -10.14 -15.67 4.21
CA VAL A 10 -11.49 -15.37 4.69
C VAL A 10 -12.48 -16.08 3.77
N ASN A 11 -13.37 -16.92 4.32
CA ASN A 11 -14.37 -17.68 3.56
C ASN A 11 -13.77 -18.47 2.37
N GLY A 12 -12.60 -19.08 2.57
CA GLY A 12 -11.88 -19.84 1.54
C GLY A 12 -11.15 -18.99 0.49
N LYS A 13 -11.15 -17.66 0.60
CA LYS A 13 -10.46 -16.75 -0.33
C LYS A 13 -9.25 -16.09 0.33
N LYS A 14 -8.12 -16.04 -0.39
CA LYS A 14 -6.94 -15.26 0.03
C LYS A 14 -7.25 -13.77 -0.08
N VAL A 15 -6.98 -13.02 0.98
CA VAL A 15 -7.17 -11.57 1.04
C VAL A 15 -5.90 -10.88 1.54
N LEU A 16 -5.66 -9.66 1.06
CA LEU A 16 -4.58 -8.80 1.57
C LEU A 16 -5.05 -8.14 2.86
N ALA A 17 -4.22 -8.20 3.91
CA ALA A 17 -4.60 -7.76 5.23
C ALA A 17 -4.90 -6.26 5.32
N HIS A 18 -4.14 -5.43 4.61
CA HIS A 18 -4.40 -3.99 4.57
C HIS A 18 -5.71 -3.66 3.84
N ARG A 19 -6.02 -4.34 2.72
CA ARG A 19 -7.29 -4.16 2.00
C ARG A 19 -8.47 -4.57 2.86
N TYR A 20 -8.37 -5.73 3.51
CA TYR A 20 -9.41 -6.20 4.43
C TYR A 20 -9.63 -5.21 5.58
N SER A 21 -8.57 -4.69 6.17
CA SER A 21 -8.66 -3.68 7.23
C SER A 21 -9.36 -2.41 6.75
N TYR A 22 -8.98 -1.89 5.57
CA TYR A 22 -9.64 -0.73 4.97
C TYR A 22 -11.13 -0.99 4.74
N GLU A 23 -11.48 -2.12 4.10
CA GLU A 23 -12.86 -2.46 3.78
C GLU A 23 -13.74 -2.61 5.03
N ARG A 24 -13.16 -3.09 6.13
CA ARG A 24 -13.88 -3.26 7.39
C ARG A 24 -14.22 -1.95 8.10
N HIS A 25 -13.44 -0.89 7.86
CA HIS A 25 -13.58 0.42 8.52
C HIS A 25 -14.25 1.48 7.64
N TYR A 26 -13.96 1.49 6.33
CA TYR A 26 -14.42 2.52 5.39
C TYR A 26 -15.39 1.99 4.34
N GLY A 27 -15.63 0.68 4.30
CA GLY A 27 -16.46 0.05 3.29
C GLY A 27 -15.69 -0.36 2.03
N PRO A 28 -16.40 -0.87 1.01
CA PRO A 28 -15.77 -1.50 -0.16
C PRO A 28 -14.85 -0.52 -0.89
N ILE A 29 -13.70 -1.03 -1.34
CA ILE A 29 -12.77 -0.23 -2.16
C ILE A 29 -13.47 0.04 -3.50
N PRO A 30 -13.69 1.32 -3.88
CA PRO A 30 -14.32 1.63 -5.15
C PRO A 30 -13.57 1.02 -6.32
N LYS A 31 -14.31 0.63 -7.35
CA LYS A 31 -13.72 0.16 -8.60
C LYS A 31 -12.80 1.26 -9.15
N GLU A 32 -11.65 0.86 -9.70
CA GLU A 32 -10.57 1.75 -10.19
C GLU A 32 -9.69 2.42 -9.11
N LEU A 33 -9.90 2.14 -7.82
CA LEU A 33 -9.01 2.62 -6.75
C LEU A 33 -8.10 1.51 -6.20
N GLU A 34 -6.91 1.93 -5.82
CA GLU A 34 -5.87 1.12 -5.18
C GLU A 34 -5.63 1.61 -3.75
N ILE A 35 -5.22 0.72 -2.85
CA ILE A 35 -4.87 1.11 -1.48
C ILE A 35 -3.39 1.49 -1.43
N ASP A 36 -3.11 2.75 -1.09
CA ASP A 36 -1.77 3.27 -0.82
C ASP A 36 -1.49 3.35 0.68
N HIS A 37 -0.26 3.05 1.06
CA HIS A 37 0.25 3.23 2.43
C HIS A 37 0.85 4.62 2.56
N ILE A 38 0.11 5.56 3.13
CA ILE A 38 0.64 6.91 3.41
C ILE A 38 1.84 6.86 4.38
N CYS A 39 1.88 5.86 5.26
CA CYS A 39 2.97 5.61 6.20
C CYS A 39 4.22 4.97 5.57
N ARG A 40 4.17 4.57 4.28
CA ARG A 40 5.26 3.89 3.54
C ARG A 40 5.78 2.60 4.21
N ASN A 41 4.98 2.00 5.09
CA ASN A 41 5.25 0.70 5.70
C ASN A 41 4.31 -0.36 5.11
N PRO A 42 4.80 -1.26 4.21
CA PRO A 42 3.97 -2.27 3.55
C PRO A 42 3.27 -3.23 4.52
N MET A 43 3.84 -3.45 5.71
CA MET A 43 3.31 -4.33 6.75
C MET A 43 2.20 -3.67 7.58
N CYS A 44 1.97 -2.37 7.43
CA CYS A 44 0.96 -1.65 8.19
C CYS A 44 -0.46 -2.00 7.71
N VAL A 45 -1.34 -2.26 8.68
CA VAL A 45 -2.77 -2.54 8.45
C VAL A 45 -3.69 -1.54 9.15
N ALA A 46 -3.14 -0.53 9.83
CA ALA A 46 -3.94 0.48 10.52
C ALA A 46 -4.78 1.26 9.50
N PRO A 47 -6.12 1.32 9.65
CA PRO A 47 -7.01 1.92 8.65
C PRO A 47 -6.70 3.40 8.40
N GLY A 48 -6.35 4.17 9.43
CA GLY A 48 -5.97 5.58 9.29
C GLY A 48 -4.64 5.82 8.55
N HIS A 49 -3.89 4.76 8.24
CA HIS A 49 -2.66 4.83 7.44
C HIS A 49 -2.84 4.28 6.01
N LEU A 50 -4.07 4.06 5.59
CA LEU A 50 -4.44 3.55 4.27
C LEU A 50 -5.34 4.56 3.56
N GLU A 51 -5.08 4.76 2.27
CA GLU A 51 -5.86 5.68 1.45
C GLU A 51 -6.24 5.00 0.13
N ALA A 52 -7.51 5.07 -0.27
CA ALA A 52 -7.93 4.65 -1.60
C ALA A 52 -7.62 5.75 -2.61
N VAL A 53 -6.65 5.49 -3.49
CA VAL A 53 -6.16 6.43 -4.49
C VAL A 53 -6.32 5.87 -5.89
N THR A 54 -6.28 6.74 -6.90
CA THR A 54 -6.23 6.28 -8.30
C THR A 54 -4.87 5.65 -8.60
N HIS A 55 -4.83 4.77 -9.60
CA HIS A 55 -3.57 4.17 -10.05
C HIS A 55 -2.50 5.21 -10.38
N ALA A 56 -2.88 6.30 -11.04
CA ALA A 56 -1.97 7.40 -11.37
C ALA A 56 -1.31 8.03 -10.13
N VAL A 57 -2.08 8.24 -9.06
CA VAL A 57 -1.57 8.78 -7.79
C VAL A 57 -0.64 7.77 -7.10
N ASN A 58 -1.01 6.48 -7.11
CA ASN A 58 -0.20 5.42 -6.53
C ASN A 58 1.18 5.34 -7.22
N VAL A 59 1.21 5.33 -8.56
CA VAL A 59 2.45 5.31 -9.36
C VAL A 59 3.27 6.59 -9.14
N GLN A 60 2.64 7.76 -9.14
CA GLN A 60 3.32 9.04 -8.90
C GLN A 60 4.04 9.04 -7.54
N ARG A 61 3.36 8.58 -6.49
CA ARG A 61 3.89 8.48 -5.13
C ARG A 61 5.00 7.45 -5.02
N GLY A 62 4.87 6.30 -5.69
CA GLY A 62 5.92 5.27 -5.78
C GLY A 62 7.20 5.80 -6.44
N ASN A 63 7.08 6.48 -7.57
CA ASN A 63 8.22 7.05 -8.29
C ASN A 63 8.95 8.13 -7.47
N ALA A 64 8.21 8.97 -6.75
CA ALA A 64 8.80 9.96 -5.85
C ALA A 64 9.61 9.31 -4.71
N ALA A 65 9.11 8.20 -4.16
CA ALA A 65 9.81 7.43 -3.14
C ALA A 65 11.11 6.78 -3.70
N GLU A 66 11.06 6.23 -4.91
CA GLU A 66 12.23 5.64 -5.58
C GLU A 66 13.30 6.70 -5.89
N ALA A 67 12.91 7.86 -6.43
CA ALA A 67 13.81 8.97 -6.72
C ALA A 67 14.53 9.47 -5.46
N THR A 68 13.84 9.49 -4.31
CA THR A 68 14.45 9.84 -3.02
C THR A 68 15.50 8.81 -2.60
N ARG A 69 15.18 7.51 -2.69
CA ARG A 69 16.13 6.43 -2.34
C ARG A 69 17.38 6.45 -3.22
N ALA A 70 17.22 6.68 -4.52
CA ALA A 70 18.33 6.79 -5.47
C ALA A 70 19.27 7.97 -5.14
N ARG A 71 18.75 9.10 -4.66
CA ARG A 71 19.54 10.27 -4.26
C ARG A 71 20.39 10.00 -3.02
N PHE A 72 19.88 9.24 -2.04
CA PHE A 72 20.66 8.85 -0.86
C PHE A 72 21.71 7.79 -1.19
N ALA A 73 21.39 6.79 -2.03
CA ALA A 73 22.34 5.77 -2.44
C ALA A 73 23.58 6.33 -3.18
N LYS A 74 23.41 7.42 -3.94
CA LYS A 74 24.51 8.09 -4.66
C LYS A 74 25.39 9.00 -3.79
N ARG A 75 25.03 9.30 -2.54
CA ARG A 75 25.84 10.14 -1.62
C ARG A 75 26.75 9.32 -0.69
N SER A 76 26.65 7.99 -0.74
CA SER A 76 27.42 7.07 0.09
C SER A 76 28.45 6.25 -0.72
N MET A 77 28.79 6.70 -1.93
CA MET A 77 29.88 6.16 -2.76
C MET A 77 30.95 7.23 -2.96
#